data_AF-A0AAU6TVY5-F1
#
_entry.id   AF-A0AAU6TVY5-F1
#
_cell.length_a   1.000
_cell.length_b   1.000
_cell.length_c   1.000
_cell.angle_alpha   90.00
_cell.angle_beta   90.00
_cell.angle_gamma   90.00
#
_symmetry.space_group_name_H-M   'P 1'
#
loop_
_entity.id
_entity.type
_entity.pdbx_description
1 polymer ?
#
loop_
_entity_poly.entity_id
_entity_poly.type
_entity_poly.pdbx_seq_one_letter_code
_entity_poly.pdbx_strand_id
1 'polypeptide(L)'
;MSKNKKQKIKSQKSRTKLNQHTKKGKTLSPAFSQLKNTLGDRMLFSNWATDRLPELLWVAIIRVIYSQSEAIDNYNRILSFIKIKNSESLSDISLSGLSHLSPLLKEEFISCILEDKKTADALTVLGLFKSLPAREIWVKLLPNTKPDLTILMKAIGFCLFHQTQESTDCRWFSLMAYYYSGKIIIPDALTYDLINYPHTGEQKLVRPFIRAMEMVTPLNDITLDNNTSIKISWSEDFWNENWSKTPCLTHNNDNSQYTTELISIKKELYYHWKITHITTRIDPKHDAIFGFTLYTLRIVNEISASTIAHGIVGRLGMRSILECYITLHYLIKKNDPDLWSTWRRYGSGQAKLNALRFDEEISQPEYINSESLEMICGEDSWEEYLDIELGNWTKLDLRKISIHSGVKDLYDKYYSWTSSYSHGHWGAIRESSFQTCSNPLHRLHRIPYENTLECVINDAKFIFNLILDDLDEIYPSFKYRLSI
;
A
#
# COMPACT_ATOMS: atom_id res chain seq x y z
N MET A 1 3.25 -49.51 -1.13
CA MET A 1 2.79 -48.64 -0.02
C MET A 1 2.95 -47.18 -0.42
N SER A 2 1.96 -46.37 -0.03
CA SER A 2 1.52 -45.12 -0.63
C SER A 2 2.58 -44.01 -0.77
N LYS A 3 2.70 -43.45 -1.99
CA LYS A 3 3.24 -42.11 -2.21
C LYS A 3 2.25 -41.11 -1.62
N ASN A 4 2.54 -40.56 -0.45
CA ASN A 4 1.81 -39.42 0.10
C ASN A 4 1.93 -38.21 -0.85
N LYS A 5 0.96 -38.09 -1.76
CA LYS A 5 0.62 -36.82 -2.40
C LYS A 5 0.26 -35.86 -1.27
N LYS A 6 1.18 -34.96 -0.89
CA LYS A 6 0.84 -33.74 -0.16
C LYS A 6 -0.30 -33.09 -0.96
N GLN A 7 -1.51 -33.14 -0.42
CA GLN A 7 -2.64 -32.41 -0.98
C GLN A 7 -2.23 -30.94 -1.05
N LYS A 8 -2.12 -30.40 -2.27
CA LYS A 8 -2.03 -28.95 -2.47
C LYS A 8 -3.26 -28.35 -1.79
N ILE A 9 -3.05 -27.68 -0.65
CA ILE A 9 -4.05 -26.82 -0.05
C ILE A 9 -4.29 -25.73 -1.10
N LYS A 10 -5.31 -25.91 -1.93
CA LYS A 10 -5.74 -24.87 -2.87
C LYS A 10 -6.09 -23.68 -2.02
N SER A 11 -5.44 -22.54 -2.23
CA SER A 11 -5.85 -21.31 -1.58
C SER A 11 -7.33 -21.09 -1.95
N GLN A 12 -8.19 -20.92 -0.95
CA GLN A 12 -9.61 -20.60 -1.14
C GLN A 12 -9.80 -19.10 -1.47
N LYS A 13 -8.74 -18.43 -1.92
CA LYS A 13 -8.67 -16.98 -2.09
C LYS A 13 -9.32 -16.59 -3.41
N SER A 14 -10.18 -15.56 -3.36
CA SER A 14 -10.94 -15.07 -4.52
C SER A 14 -10.09 -14.12 -5.38
N ARG A 15 -9.10 -14.68 -6.09
CA ARG A 15 -8.20 -13.95 -7.00
C ARG A 15 -8.00 -14.68 -8.32
N THR A 16 -7.68 -13.93 -9.38
CA THR A 16 -7.45 -14.46 -10.72
C THR A 16 -6.16 -15.25 -10.74
N LYS A 17 -6.22 -16.47 -11.27
CA LYS A 17 -5.04 -17.34 -11.33
C LYS A 17 -4.00 -16.86 -12.33
N LEU A 18 -2.75 -17.25 -12.16
CA LEU A 18 -1.66 -16.86 -13.05
C LEU A 18 -1.94 -17.26 -14.51
N ASN A 19 -2.50 -18.45 -14.73
CA ASN A 19 -2.85 -18.94 -16.06
C ASN A 19 -4.08 -18.24 -16.70
N GLN A 20 -4.85 -17.49 -15.92
CA GLN A 20 -6.00 -16.70 -16.39
C GLN A 20 -5.61 -15.26 -16.77
N HIS A 21 -4.37 -14.85 -16.50
CA HIS A 21 -3.86 -13.55 -16.94
C HIS A 21 -3.59 -13.57 -18.45
N THR A 22 -3.93 -12.48 -19.14
CA THR A 22 -3.61 -12.32 -20.56
C THR A 22 -2.18 -11.81 -20.71
N LYS A 23 -1.35 -12.51 -21.50
CA LYS A 23 0.03 -12.10 -21.77
C LYS A 23 0.08 -11.20 -23.01
N LYS A 24 0.61 -9.98 -22.87
CA LYS A 24 0.95 -9.07 -23.97
C LYS A 24 2.43 -8.68 -23.86
N GLY A 25 3.26 -9.19 -24.78
CA GLY A 25 4.70 -9.00 -24.71
C GLY A 25 5.31 -9.58 -23.42
N LYS A 26 5.91 -8.73 -22.59
CA LYS A 26 6.48 -9.08 -21.29
C LYS A 26 5.55 -8.78 -20.11
N THR A 27 4.31 -8.36 -20.36
CA THR A 27 3.35 -8.00 -19.32
C THR A 27 2.24 -9.05 -19.21
N LEU A 28 1.87 -9.43 -17.98
CA LEU A 28 0.69 -10.25 -17.68
C LEU A 28 -0.38 -9.35 -17.05
N SER A 29 -1.56 -9.31 -17.66
CA SER A 29 -2.66 -8.44 -17.23
C SER A 29 -3.88 -9.25 -16.80
N PRO A 30 -4.40 -9.04 -15.58
CA PRO A 30 -5.71 -9.57 -15.17
C PRO A 30 -6.85 -8.89 -15.95
N ALA A 31 -8.05 -9.47 -15.92
CA ALA A 31 -9.20 -8.97 -16.67
C ALA A 31 -9.61 -7.53 -16.27
N PHE A 32 -9.60 -7.23 -14.97
CA PHE A 32 -9.97 -5.91 -14.46
C PHE A 32 -8.96 -4.81 -14.84
N SER A 33 -7.65 -5.09 -14.85
CA SER A 33 -6.64 -4.19 -15.41
C SER A 33 -6.92 -3.86 -16.89
N GLN A 34 -7.31 -4.85 -17.69
CA GLN A 34 -7.64 -4.65 -19.10
C GLN A 34 -8.89 -3.78 -19.29
N LEU A 35 -9.91 -3.97 -18.46
CA LEU A 35 -11.12 -3.13 -18.48
C LEU A 35 -10.77 -1.67 -18.18
N LYS A 36 -9.94 -1.41 -17.18
CA LYS A 36 -9.43 -0.06 -16.87
C LYS A 36 -8.72 0.56 -18.08
N ASN A 37 -7.84 -0.19 -18.73
CA ASN A 37 -7.10 0.29 -19.91
C ASN A 37 -8.01 0.56 -21.13
N THR A 38 -9.18 -0.10 -21.21
CA THR A 38 -10.10 0.02 -22.37
C THR A 38 -11.16 1.11 -22.16
N LEU A 39 -11.62 1.29 -20.92
CA LEU A 39 -12.65 2.27 -20.56
C LEU A 39 -12.05 3.65 -20.21
N GLY A 40 -10.74 3.73 -19.99
CA GLY A 40 -10.02 4.98 -19.71
C GLY A 40 -10.52 5.69 -18.45
N ASP A 41 -10.45 7.02 -18.44
CA ASP A 41 -10.89 7.88 -17.31
C ASP A 41 -12.41 7.93 -17.11
N ARG A 42 -13.21 7.27 -17.97
CA ARG A 42 -14.68 7.20 -17.83
C ARG A 42 -15.14 6.37 -16.64
N MET A 43 -14.22 5.63 -16.01
CA MET A 43 -14.46 4.85 -14.81
C MET A 43 -13.56 5.38 -13.69
N LEU A 44 -14.02 6.44 -13.02
CA LEU A 44 -13.38 6.95 -11.81
C LEU A 44 -13.62 5.95 -10.67
N PHE A 45 -12.76 4.94 -10.58
CA PHE A 45 -12.72 4.06 -9.42
C PHE A 45 -12.20 4.83 -8.22
N SER A 46 -13.10 5.40 -7.43
CA SER A 46 -12.77 5.93 -6.11
C SER A 46 -12.15 4.82 -5.26
N ASN A 47 -11.02 5.09 -4.61
CA ASN A 47 -10.40 4.15 -3.72
C ASN A 47 -11.25 4.04 -2.44
N TRP A 48 -11.55 2.80 -2.05
CA TRP A 48 -12.34 2.54 -0.85
C TRP A 48 -11.74 3.17 0.40
N ALA A 49 -10.47 2.89 0.67
CA ALA A 49 -9.80 3.30 1.89
C ALA A 49 -9.63 4.81 1.93
N THR A 50 -9.14 5.42 0.84
CA THR A 50 -8.81 6.85 0.86
C THR A 50 -10.01 7.75 0.64
N ASP A 51 -10.98 7.33 -0.16
CA ASP A 51 -12.04 8.22 -0.65
C ASP A 51 -13.42 7.86 -0.09
N ARG A 52 -13.85 6.59 -0.17
CA ARG A 52 -15.22 6.15 0.22
C ARG A 52 -15.40 5.95 1.73
N LEU A 53 -14.40 5.38 2.41
CA LEU A 53 -14.50 5.04 3.82
C LEU A 53 -14.69 6.30 4.70
N PRO A 54 -13.96 7.42 4.48
CA PRO A 54 -14.24 8.66 5.21
C PRO A 54 -15.67 9.17 4.99
N GLU A 55 -16.20 9.04 3.78
CA GLU A 55 -17.58 9.44 3.44
C GLU A 55 -18.64 8.57 4.13
N LEU A 56 -18.34 7.29 4.34
CA LEU A 56 -19.21 6.34 5.06
C LEU A 56 -18.79 6.16 6.53
N LEU A 57 -18.07 7.12 7.12
CA LEU A 57 -17.52 6.97 8.47
C LEU A 57 -18.60 6.68 9.52
N TRP A 58 -19.74 7.35 9.44
CA TRP A 58 -20.85 7.12 10.38
C TRP A 58 -21.43 5.69 10.26
N VAL A 59 -21.47 5.15 9.04
CA VAL A 59 -21.89 3.78 8.74
C VAL A 59 -20.87 2.81 9.34
N ALA A 60 -19.58 3.04 9.12
CA ALA A 60 -18.49 2.23 9.66
C ALA A 60 -18.48 2.22 11.20
N ILE A 61 -18.79 3.34 11.84
CA ILE A 61 -18.93 3.44 13.31
C ILE A 61 -20.06 2.53 13.79
N ILE A 62 -21.26 2.62 13.19
CA ILE A 62 -22.37 1.72 13.51
C ILE A 62 -21.94 0.26 13.32
N ARG A 63 -21.17 -0.04 12.26
CA ARG A 63 -20.77 -1.40 11.97
C ARG A 63 -19.95 -2.02 13.10
N VAL A 64 -18.99 -1.29 13.66
CA VAL A 64 -18.01 -1.86 14.60
C VAL A 64 -18.47 -1.88 16.06
N ILE A 65 -19.53 -1.14 16.40
CA ILE A 65 -20.11 -1.15 17.75
C ILE A 65 -21.11 -2.29 17.97
N TYR A 66 -21.51 -2.99 16.89
CA TYR A 66 -22.49 -4.08 16.90
C TYR A 66 -21.91 -5.37 16.32
N SER A 67 -22.54 -6.50 16.66
CA SER A 67 -22.39 -7.71 15.85
C SER A 67 -22.93 -7.48 14.44
N GLN A 68 -22.59 -8.35 13.48
CA GLN A 68 -23.05 -8.18 12.11
C GLN A 68 -24.58 -8.10 12.01
N SER A 69 -25.30 -9.01 12.67
CA SER A 69 -26.77 -9.06 12.62
C SER A 69 -27.37 -7.77 13.16
N GLU A 70 -26.95 -7.33 14.35
CA GLU A 70 -27.46 -6.12 14.98
C GLU A 70 -27.16 -4.85 14.14
N ALA A 71 -25.99 -4.79 13.49
CA ALA A 71 -25.65 -3.69 12.59
C ALA A 71 -26.57 -3.66 11.37
N ILE A 72 -26.82 -4.82 10.76
CA ILE A 72 -27.72 -4.97 9.60
C ILE A 72 -29.16 -4.63 9.99
N ASP A 73 -29.62 -5.02 11.18
CA ASP A 73 -30.95 -4.65 11.69
C ASP A 73 -31.08 -3.13 11.88
N ASN A 74 -30.05 -2.49 12.44
CA ASN A 74 -30.01 -1.03 12.59
C ASN A 74 -29.98 -0.32 11.22
N TYR A 75 -29.20 -0.83 10.28
CA TYR A 75 -29.22 -0.37 8.88
C TYR A 75 -30.61 -0.51 8.25
N ASN A 76 -31.28 -1.66 8.39
CA ASN A 76 -32.62 -1.87 7.85
C ASN A 76 -33.66 -0.90 8.44
N ARG A 77 -33.54 -0.56 9.73
CA ARG A 77 -34.36 0.49 10.36
C ARG A 77 -34.17 1.84 9.66
N ILE A 78 -32.91 2.24 9.41
CA ILE A 78 -32.60 3.50 8.72
C ILE A 78 -33.03 3.46 7.24
N LEU A 79 -32.81 2.35 6.54
CA LEU A 79 -33.28 2.14 5.16
C LEU A 79 -34.81 2.20 5.06
N SER A 80 -35.52 1.77 6.10
CA SER A 80 -36.98 1.88 6.16
C SER A 80 -37.44 3.34 6.15
N PHE A 81 -36.70 4.25 6.81
CA PHE A 81 -36.96 5.69 6.69
C PHE A 81 -36.78 6.18 5.25
N ILE A 82 -35.69 5.79 4.57
CA ILE A 82 -35.44 6.15 3.16
C ILE A 82 -36.59 5.66 2.27
N LYS A 83 -36.98 4.40 2.45
CA LYS A 83 -38.09 3.77 1.73
C LYS A 83 -39.43 4.48 1.94
N ILE A 84 -39.73 4.88 3.18
CA ILE A 84 -40.99 5.57 3.51
C ILE A 84 -41.00 6.99 2.93
N LYS A 85 -39.89 7.72 3.03
CA LYS A 85 -39.78 9.07 2.45
C LYS A 85 -39.78 9.05 0.92
N ASN A 86 -39.29 7.98 0.30
CA ASN A 86 -39.24 7.75 -1.14
C ASN A 86 -38.69 8.97 -1.91
N SER A 87 -37.54 9.47 -1.47
CA SER A 87 -36.87 10.64 -2.06
C SER A 87 -35.51 10.24 -2.62
N GLU A 88 -35.28 10.50 -3.91
CA GLU A 88 -33.99 10.30 -4.57
C GLU A 88 -32.86 11.09 -3.88
N SER A 89 -33.18 12.19 -3.20
CA SER A 89 -32.19 12.97 -2.44
C SER A 89 -31.54 12.19 -1.30
N LEU A 90 -32.18 11.13 -0.80
CA LEU A 90 -31.66 10.26 0.27
C LEU A 90 -30.85 9.07 -0.29
N SER A 91 -30.61 9.01 -1.61
CA SER A 91 -29.77 7.99 -2.22
C SER A 91 -28.33 8.06 -1.72
N ASP A 92 -27.79 9.28 -1.60
CA ASP A 92 -26.43 9.52 -1.17
C ASP A 92 -26.34 9.72 0.35
N ILE A 93 -26.00 8.64 1.03
CA ILE A 93 -25.84 8.58 2.49
C ILE A 93 -24.43 8.97 2.96
N SER A 94 -23.54 9.40 2.05
CA SER A 94 -22.21 9.89 2.42
C SER A 94 -22.30 11.14 3.30
N LEU A 95 -21.31 11.41 4.14
CA LEU A 95 -21.27 12.63 4.94
C LEU A 95 -21.42 13.87 4.06
N SER A 96 -20.71 13.94 2.92
CA SER A 96 -20.86 15.00 1.93
C SER A 96 -22.27 15.05 1.34
N GLY A 97 -22.86 13.91 0.97
CA GLY A 97 -24.23 13.79 0.47
C GLY A 97 -25.27 14.33 1.46
N LEU A 98 -25.13 13.98 2.74
CA LEU A 98 -26.00 14.48 3.82
C LEU A 98 -25.95 16.00 3.94
N SER A 99 -24.81 16.64 3.62
CA SER A 99 -24.68 18.10 3.66
C SER A 99 -25.54 18.82 2.61
N HIS A 100 -25.87 18.16 1.50
CA HIS A 100 -26.69 18.70 0.42
C HIS A 100 -28.20 18.52 0.64
N LEU A 101 -28.61 17.74 1.64
CA LEU A 101 -30.03 17.60 2.00
C LEU A 101 -30.62 18.94 2.47
N SER A 102 -31.92 19.14 2.19
CA SER A 102 -32.67 20.27 2.72
C SER A 102 -32.62 20.27 4.27
N PRO A 103 -32.61 21.45 4.94
CA PRO A 103 -32.41 21.52 6.38
C PRO A 103 -33.37 20.63 7.19
N LEU A 104 -34.65 20.59 6.80
CA LEU A 104 -35.66 19.76 7.45
C LEU A 104 -35.37 18.26 7.26
N LEU A 105 -35.15 17.82 6.02
CA LEU A 105 -34.91 16.41 5.73
C LEU A 105 -33.59 15.90 6.32
N LYS A 106 -32.57 16.77 6.37
CA LYS A 106 -31.29 16.53 7.03
C LYS A 106 -31.46 16.29 8.52
N GLU A 107 -32.21 17.16 9.21
CA GLU A 107 -32.47 17.02 10.64
C GLU A 107 -33.30 15.77 10.95
N GLU A 108 -34.33 15.48 10.15
CA GLU A 108 -35.14 14.25 10.28
C GLU A 108 -34.30 12.98 10.07
N PHE A 109 -33.47 12.93 9.03
CA PHE A 109 -32.65 11.76 8.72
C PHE A 109 -31.56 11.54 9.76
N ILE A 110 -30.84 12.58 10.17
CA ILE A 110 -29.82 12.47 11.24
C ILE A 110 -30.48 12.07 12.57
N SER A 111 -31.67 12.59 12.88
CA SER A 111 -32.43 12.17 14.07
C SER A 111 -32.83 10.69 13.99
N CYS A 112 -33.20 10.18 12.81
CA CYS A 112 -33.46 8.76 12.59
C CYS A 112 -32.19 7.92 12.84
N ILE A 113 -31.02 8.36 12.38
CA ILE A 113 -29.75 7.67 12.68
C ILE A 113 -29.50 7.62 14.19
N LEU A 114 -29.74 8.73 14.90
CA LEU A 114 -29.44 8.91 16.32
C LEU A 114 -30.53 8.40 17.29
N GLU A 115 -31.63 7.83 16.78
CA GLU A 115 -32.72 7.30 17.61
C GLU A 115 -32.25 6.20 18.58
N ASP A 116 -31.31 5.37 18.13
CA ASP A 116 -30.68 4.37 18.98
C ASP A 116 -29.58 5.01 19.84
N LYS A 117 -29.70 4.88 21.17
CA LYS A 117 -28.81 5.53 22.14
C LYS A 117 -27.34 5.10 21.97
N LYS A 118 -27.09 3.81 21.76
CA LYS A 118 -25.72 3.29 21.65
C LYS A 118 -25.03 3.81 20.39
N THR A 119 -25.78 3.93 19.30
CA THR A 119 -25.37 4.57 18.04
C THR A 119 -25.08 6.05 18.26
N ALA A 120 -25.98 6.77 18.94
CA ALA A 120 -25.80 8.19 19.23
C ALA A 120 -24.55 8.47 20.08
N ASP A 121 -24.34 7.70 21.14
CA ASP A 121 -23.14 7.80 21.99
C ASP A 121 -21.85 7.52 21.20
N ALA A 122 -21.86 6.51 20.32
CA ALA A 122 -20.71 6.17 19.49
C ALA A 122 -20.38 7.22 18.43
N LEU A 123 -21.39 7.84 17.81
CA LEU A 123 -21.21 8.85 16.76
C LEU A 123 -20.70 10.20 17.27
N THR A 124 -20.57 10.38 18.59
CA THR A 124 -19.94 11.59 19.18
C THR A 124 -18.52 11.84 18.67
N VAL A 125 -17.80 10.80 18.20
CA VAL A 125 -16.49 10.92 17.55
C VAL A 125 -16.50 11.77 16.27
N LEU A 126 -17.64 11.91 15.60
CA LEU A 126 -17.76 12.82 14.45
C LEU A 126 -17.54 14.28 14.88
N GLY A 127 -17.92 14.64 16.10
CA GLY A 127 -17.74 15.99 16.64
C GLY A 127 -16.27 16.43 16.80
N LEU A 128 -15.31 15.50 16.69
CA LEU A 128 -13.87 15.77 16.74
C LEU A 128 -13.32 16.47 15.49
N PHE A 129 -14.05 16.40 14.38
CA PHE A 129 -13.64 16.93 13.08
C PHE A 129 -14.19 18.33 12.85
N LYS A 130 -13.32 19.25 12.46
CA LYS A 130 -13.71 20.64 12.18
C LYS A 130 -14.37 20.77 10.81
N SER A 131 -13.86 20.03 9.83
CA SER A 131 -14.32 19.99 8.43
C SER A 131 -15.52 19.07 8.20
N LEU A 132 -16.11 18.47 9.25
CA LEU A 132 -17.20 17.51 9.11
C LEU A 132 -18.35 18.07 8.25
N PRO A 133 -18.77 17.37 7.19
CA PRO A 133 -19.96 17.75 6.44
C PRO A 133 -21.22 17.77 7.33
N ALA A 134 -22.07 18.79 7.16
CA ALA A 134 -23.25 19.03 7.99
C ALA A 134 -22.96 19.15 9.51
N ARG A 135 -21.75 19.59 9.90
CA ARG A 135 -21.29 19.65 11.30
C ARG A 135 -22.29 20.28 12.26
N GLU A 136 -22.92 21.38 11.87
CA GLU A 136 -23.85 22.12 12.74
C GLU A 136 -25.02 21.26 13.20
N ILE A 137 -25.59 20.45 12.29
CA ILE A 137 -26.71 19.57 12.60
C ILE A 137 -26.25 18.36 13.42
N TRP A 138 -25.10 17.76 13.06
CA TRP A 138 -24.51 16.69 13.86
C TRP A 138 -24.26 17.13 15.30
N VAL A 139 -23.56 18.24 15.51
CA VAL A 139 -23.23 18.75 16.84
C VAL A 139 -24.49 19.17 17.62
N LYS A 140 -25.52 19.69 16.93
CA LYS A 140 -26.81 20.02 17.55
C LYS A 140 -27.54 18.79 18.09
N LEU A 141 -27.50 17.66 17.37
CA LEU A 141 -28.29 16.47 17.69
C LEU A 141 -27.53 15.41 18.49
N LEU A 142 -26.19 15.39 18.40
CA LEU A 142 -25.37 14.43 19.13
C LEU A 142 -25.49 14.65 20.65
N PRO A 143 -25.48 13.56 21.45
CA PRO A 143 -25.51 13.67 22.90
C PRO A 143 -24.21 14.30 23.42
N ASN A 144 -24.28 14.89 24.61
CA ASN A 144 -23.12 15.44 25.31
C ASN A 144 -22.29 14.34 26.02
N THR A 145 -21.98 13.27 25.30
CA THR A 145 -21.14 12.16 25.76
C THR A 145 -19.72 12.38 25.26
N LYS A 146 -18.70 12.04 26.07
CA LYS A 146 -17.29 12.19 25.67
C LYS A 146 -16.96 11.26 24.49
N PRO A 147 -16.40 11.77 23.38
CA PRO A 147 -15.97 10.95 22.26
C PRO A 147 -14.93 9.88 22.64
N ASP A 148 -15.13 8.64 22.18
CA ASP A 148 -14.17 7.54 22.33
C ASP A 148 -13.38 7.29 21.04
N LEU A 149 -12.12 7.75 21.01
CA LEU A 149 -11.20 7.55 19.89
C LEU A 149 -10.99 6.08 19.51
N THR A 150 -11.17 5.15 20.45
CA THR A 150 -11.03 3.72 20.19
C THR A 150 -12.08 3.24 19.18
N ILE A 151 -13.29 3.81 19.21
CA ILE A 151 -14.36 3.48 18.25
C ILE A 151 -13.97 3.95 16.86
N LEU A 152 -13.43 5.18 16.74
CA LEU A 152 -12.94 5.71 15.47
C LEU A 152 -11.81 4.84 14.90
N MET A 153 -10.83 4.46 15.73
CA MET A 153 -9.73 3.58 15.33
C MET A 153 -10.24 2.21 14.87
N LYS A 154 -11.24 1.63 15.55
CA LYS A 154 -11.87 0.36 15.14
C LYS A 154 -12.63 0.50 13.82
N ALA A 155 -13.43 1.56 13.68
CA ALA A 155 -14.23 1.82 12.47
C ALA A 155 -13.33 1.90 11.24
N ILE A 156 -12.25 2.67 11.33
CA ILE A 156 -11.26 2.78 10.26
C ILE A 156 -10.49 1.46 10.10
N GLY A 157 -9.92 0.90 11.17
CA GLY A 157 -9.06 -0.29 11.09
C GLY A 157 -9.75 -1.52 10.50
N PHE A 158 -10.97 -1.83 10.93
CA PHE A 158 -11.72 -3.00 10.41
C PHE A 158 -12.29 -2.77 9.00
N CYS A 159 -12.48 -1.52 8.60
CA CYS A 159 -13.02 -1.18 7.29
C CYS A 159 -11.95 -0.70 6.30
N LEU A 160 -10.66 -0.60 6.67
CA LEU A 160 -9.63 -0.07 5.78
C LEU A 160 -9.42 -0.97 4.55
N PHE A 161 -9.39 -2.29 4.79
CA PHE A 161 -9.23 -3.26 3.71
C PHE A 161 -10.58 -3.57 3.05
N HIS A 162 -10.71 -3.21 1.78
CA HIS A 162 -11.96 -3.28 1.02
C HIS A 162 -12.66 -4.64 0.94
N GLN A 163 -11.95 -5.74 1.21
CA GLN A 163 -12.52 -7.09 1.17
C GLN A 163 -12.97 -7.63 2.53
N THR A 164 -12.86 -6.86 3.62
CA THR A 164 -13.35 -7.27 4.93
C THR A 164 -14.86 -7.42 4.95
N GLN A 165 -15.37 -8.14 5.95
CA GLN A 165 -16.80 -8.29 6.17
C GLN A 165 -17.42 -6.93 6.44
N GLU A 166 -16.78 -6.15 7.31
CA GLU A 166 -17.20 -4.84 7.78
C GLU A 166 -17.29 -3.84 6.62
N SER A 167 -16.29 -3.80 5.75
CA SER A 167 -16.33 -2.98 4.53
C SER A 167 -17.48 -3.36 3.61
N THR A 168 -17.79 -4.65 3.51
CA THR A 168 -18.89 -5.14 2.66
C THR A 168 -20.25 -4.78 3.21
N ASP A 169 -20.43 -4.87 4.53
CA ASP A 169 -21.67 -4.47 5.20
C ASP A 169 -21.94 -2.96 5.03
N CYS A 170 -20.89 -2.12 5.11
CA CYS A 170 -21.01 -0.69 4.86
C CYS A 170 -21.41 -0.38 3.41
N ARG A 171 -20.79 -1.07 2.44
CA ARG A 171 -21.10 -0.93 1.01
C ARG A 171 -22.49 -1.42 0.67
N TRP A 172 -22.93 -2.50 1.30
CA TRP A 172 -24.29 -3.01 1.17
C TRP A 172 -25.30 -1.95 1.59
N PHE A 173 -25.10 -1.33 2.76
CA PHE A 173 -25.99 -0.27 3.24
C PHE A 173 -26.08 0.90 2.25
N SER A 174 -24.93 1.36 1.71
CA SER A 174 -24.89 2.38 0.66
C SER A 174 -25.67 1.96 -0.59
N LEU A 175 -25.40 0.77 -1.12
CA LEU A 175 -26.11 0.24 -2.29
C LEU A 175 -27.63 0.17 -2.08
N MET A 176 -28.07 -0.27 -0.89
CA MET A 176 -29.48 -0.38 -0.58
C MET A 176 -30.15 0.99 -0.39
N ALA A 177 -29.43 2.03 0.03
CA ALA A 177 -29.96 3.39 0.06
C ALA A 177 -30.28 3.90 -1.35
N TYR A 178 -29.39 3.66 -2.32
CA TYR A 178 -29.65 3.95 -3.75
C TYR A 178 -30.86 3.17 -4.28
N TYR A 179 -31.03 1.91 -3.89
CA TYR A 179 -32.16 1.08 -4.31
C TYR A 179 -33.48 1.59 -3.70
N TYR A 180 -33.54 1.79 -2.38
CA TYR A 180 -34.77 2.19 -1.69
C TYR A 180 -35.20 3.63 -1.94
N SER A 181 -34.28 4.49 -2.38
CA SER A 181 -34.59 5.85 -2.85
C SER A 181 -35.10 5.90 -4.30
N GLY A 182 -35.07 4.76 -5.01
CA GLY A 182 -35.49 4.67 -6.42
C GLY A 182 -34.42 5.06 -7.44
N LYS A 183 -33.21 5.45 -7.00
CA LYS A 183 -32.14 5.93 -7.90
C LYS A 183 -31.51 4.84 -8.75
N ILE A 184 -31.55 3.58 -8.29
CA ILE A 184 -31.11 2.42 -9.08
C ILE A 184 -32.17 1.32 -9.09
N ILE A 185 -32.18 0.55 -10.18
CA ILE A 185 -32.99 -0.65 -10.31
C ILE A 185 -32.06 -1.86 -10.26
N ILE A 186 -32.34 -2.79 -9.35
CA ILE A 186 -31.62 -4.05 -9.24
C ILE A 186 -32.45 -5.14 -9.93
N PRO A 187 -31.86 -5.99 -10.80
CA PRO A 187 -32.58 -7.08 -11.46
C PRO A 187 -33.19 -8.06 -10.44
N ASP A 188 -34.44 -8.47 -10.66
CA ASP A 188 -35.20 -9.34 -9.76
C ASP A 188 -34.46 -10.61 -9.33
N ALA A 189 -33.67 -11.19 -10.24
CA ALA A 189 -32.86 -12.38 -9.99
C ALA A 189 -31.84 -12.21 -8.85
N LEU A 190 -31.43 -10.98 -8.54
CA LEU A 190 -30.44 -10.66 -7.50
C LEU A 190 -31.07 -9.90 -6.33
N THR A 191 -32.23 -9.28 -6.53
CA THR A 191 -32.91 -8.44 -5.54
C THR A 191 -33.21 -9.19 -4.24
N TYR A 192 -33.67 -10.44 -4.32
CA TYR A 192 -33.99 -11.23 -3.13
C TYR A 192 -32.77 -11.44 -2.22
N ASP A 193 -31.63 -11.81 -2.80
CA ASP A 193 -30.42 -12.09 -2.03
C ASP A 193 -29.75 -10.83 -1.46
N LEU A 194 -29.93 -9.69 -2.13
CA LEU A 194 -29.43 -8.42 -1.65
C LEU A 194 -30.31 -7.85 -0.53
N ILE A 195 -31.63 -7.97 -0.62
CA ILE A 195 -32.54 -7.52 0.43
C ILE A 195 -32.34 -8.35 1.72
N ASN A 196 -32.10 -9.66 1.59
CA ASN A 196 -31.96 -10.57 2.73
C ASN A 196 -30.49 -10.85 3.11
N TYR A 197 -29.54 -10.07 2.58
CA TYR A 197 -28.14 -10.14 2.99
C TYR A 197 -28.00 -9.87 4.51
N PRO A 198 -27.14 -10.60 5.23
CA PRO A 198 -26.22 -11.66 4.79
C PRO A 198 -26.81 -13.08 4.89
N HIS A 199 -28.11 -13.23 5.07
CA HIS A 199 -28.76 -14.49 5.46
C HIS A 199 -29.13 -15.40 4.28
N THR A 200 -29.25 -14.87 3.07
CA THR A 200 -29.53 -15.64 1.85
C THR A 200 -28.44 -15.47 0.79
N GLY A 201 -28.50 -16.32 -0.25
CA GLY A 201 -27.53 -16.33 -1.34
C GLY A 201 -26.17 -16.91 -0.97
N GLU A 202 -25.43 -17.35 -1.99
CA GLU A 202 -24.03 -17.76 -1.80
C GLU A 202 -23.15 -16.54 -1.54
N GLN A 203 -22.68 -16.38 -0.31
CA GLN A 203 -21.89 -15.21 0.11
C GLN A 203 -20.60 -15.00 -0.70
N LYS A 204 -20.08 -16.05 -1.34
CA LYS A 204 -18.94 -15.98 -2.28
C LYS A 204 -19.28 -15.27 -3.60
N LEU A 205 -20.56 -15.12 -3.93
CA LEU A 205 -21.06 -14.40 -5.10
C LEU A 205 -21.68 -13.06 -4.70
N VAL A 206 -22.49 -13.05 -3.64
CA VAL A 206 -23.21 -11.85 -3.17
C VAL A 206 -22.24 -10.74 -2.75
N ARG A 207 -21.19 -11.05 -1.98
CA ARG A 207 -20.25 -10.03 -1.49
C ARG A 207 -19.41 -9.38 -2.59
N PRO A 208 -18.79 -10.13 -3.53
CA PRO A 208 -18.15 -9.51 -4.68
C PRO A 208 -19.12 -8.65 -5.50
N PHE A 209 -20.37 -9.10 -5.66
CA PHE A 209 -21.39 -8.34 -6.38
C PHE A 209 -21.71 -7.01 -5.70
N ILE A 210 -21.96 -7.00 -4.38
CA ILE A 210 -22.17 -5.77 -3.60
C ILE A 210 -21.03 -4.78 -3.82
N ARG A 211 -19.78 -5.25 -3.69
CA ARG A 211 -18.59 -4.40 -3.85
C ARG A 211 -18.49 -3.85 -5.27
N ALA A 212 -18.74 -4.67 -6.28
CA ALA A 212 -18.71 -4.24 -7.68
C ALA A 212 -19.79 -3.20 -7.99
N MET A 213 -21.02 -3.43 -7.51
CA MET A 213 -22.13 -2.51 -7.73
C MET A 213 -21.93 -1.17 -7.02
N GLU A 214 -21.48 -1.19 -5.77
CA GLU A 214 -21.18 0.04 -5.03
C GLU A 214 -20.10 0.87 -5.71
N MET A 215 -19.07 0.24 -6.29
CA MET A 215 -18.03 0.96 -7.04
C MET A 215 -18.54 1.71 -8.27
N VAL A 216 -19.70 1.32 -8.80
CA VAL A 216 -20.35 1.98 -9.95
C VAL A 216 -21.36 3.05 -9.49
N THR A 217 -21.75 3.06 -8.21
CA THR A 217 -22.56 4.16 -7.67
C THR A 217 -21.73 5.44 -7.60
N PRO A 218 -22.18 6.59 -8.16
CA PRO A 218 -21.40 7.82 -8.15
C PRO A 218 -21.03 8.25 -6.72
N LEU A 219 -19.78 8.67 -6.51
CA LEU A 219 -19.44 9.61 -5.44
C LEU A 219 -19.74 10.99 -6.03
N ASN A 220 -20.85 11.59 -5.61
CA ASN A 220 -21.36 12.86 -6.14
C ASN A 220 -21.62 12.86 -7.66
N ASP A 221 -22.89 12.94 -8.04
CA ASP A 221 -23.27 13.59 -9.30
C ASP A 221 -22.81 15.06 -9.23
N ILE A 222 -21.57 15.33 -9.66
CA ILE A 222 -21.13 16.63 -10.14
C ILE A 222 -20.54 16.41 -11.54
N THR A 223 -21.41 16.04 -12.48
CA THR A 223 -21.39 16.71 -13.78
C THR A 223 -22.15 18.02 -13.62
N LEU A 224 -21.54 19.00 -12.95
CA LEU A 224 -21.86 20.40 -13.20
C LEU A 224 -20.91 20.84 -14.30
N ASP A 225 -21.45 21.01 -15.50
CA ASP A 225 -20.90 21.77 -16.63
C ASP A 225 -19.41 22.09 -16.54
N ASN A 226 -18.55 21.25 -17.14
CA ASN A 226 -17.20 21.49 -17.68
C ASN A 226 -16.25 22.59 -17.11
N ASN A 227 -16.47 23.21 -15.95
CA ASN A 227 -15.65 24.34 -15.47
C ASN A 227 -15.66 24.59 -13.95
N THR A 228 -16.39 23.82 -13.13
CA THR A 228 -16.27 23.92 -11.67
C THR A 228 -16.51 22.57 -10.99
N SER A 229 -15.47 21.75 -10.90
CA SER A 229 -15.45 20.60 -10.01
C SER A 229 -15.39 21.10 -8.55
N ILE A 230 -16.48 20.94 -7.79
CA ILE A 230 -16.39 21.09 -6.33
C ILE A 230 -15.57 19.88 -5.85
N LYS A 231 -14.29 20.15 -5.56
CA LYS A 231 -13.35 19.17 -5.03
C LYS A 231 -13.95 18.63 -3.73
N ILE A 232 -14.18 17.31 -3.66
CA ILE A 232 -14.65 16.62 -2.46
C ILE A 232 -13.55 16.76 -1.41
N SER A 233 -13.67 17.76 -0.52
CA SER A 233 -12.60 18.08 0.44
C SER A 233 -12.62 17.16 1.65
N TRP A 234 -13.76 16.60 2.02
CA TRP A 234 -13.92 15.88 3.29
C TRP A 234 -12.95 14.71 3.46
N SER A 235 -12.79 13.83 2.46
CA SER A 235 -11.87 12.70 2.60
C SER A 235 -10.41 13.15 2.76
N GLU A 236 -9.97 14.18 2.03
CA GLU A 236 -8.63 14.77 2.19
C GLU A 236 -8.49 15.41 3.59
N ASP A 237 -9.47 16.22 3.99
CA ASP A 237 -9.49 16.90 5.29
C ASP A 237 -9.53 15.92 6.46
N PHE A 238 -10.31 14.84 6.35
CA PHE A 238 -10.40 13.77 7.34
C PHE A 238 -9.03 13.14 7.60
N TRP A 239 -8.31 12.75 6.55
CA TRP A 239 -6.99 12.13 6.70
C TRP A 239 -5.96 13.13 7.25
N ASN A 240 -5.99 14.39 6.79
CA ASN A 240 -5.09 15.45 7.27
C ASN A 240 -5.35 15.82 8.74
N GLU A 241 -6.62 15.92 9.15
CA GLU A 241 -7.00 16.18 10.55
C GLU A 241 -6.57 15.03 11.46
N ASN A 242 -6.74 13.77 11.04
CA ASN A 242 -6.27 12.63 11.83
C ASN A 242 -4.73 12.60 11.92
N TRP A 243 -4.03 12.80 10.81
CA TRP A 243 -2.56 12.84 10.78
C TRP A 243 -2.00 13.91 11.73
N SER A 244 -2.55 15.12 11.68
CA SER A 244 -2.09 16.22 12.54
C SER A 244 -2.40 16.03 14.03
N LYS A 245 -3.45 15.28 14.38
CA LYS A 245 -3.92 15.12 15.76
C LYS A 245 -3.49 13.81 16.42
N THR A 246 -2.93 12.85 15.68
CA THR A 246 -2.60 11.52 16.21
C THR A 246 -1.13 11.17 15.97
N PRO A 247 -0.48 10.45 16.90
CA PRO A 247 0.89 9.99 16.71
C PRO A 247 0.95 8.76 15.79
N CYS A 248 2.09 8.55 15.14
CA CYS A 248 2.38 7.28 14.48
C CYS A 248 2.53 6.16 15.53
N LEU A 249 1.95 4.99 15.27
CA LEU A 249 2.06 3.82 16.15
C LEU A 249 3.09 2.85 15.58
N THR A 250 4.06 2.44 16.38
CA THR A 250 5.11 1.48 15.99
C THR A 250 5.03 0.22 16.85
N HIS A 251 5.07 -0.96 16.23
CA HIS A 251 5.33 -2.21 16.96
C HIS A 251 6.84 -2.38 17.14
N ASN A 252 7.38 -1.89 18.27
CA ASN A 252 8.81 -1.96 18.52
C ASN A 252 9.24 -3.35 19.00
N ASN A 253 10.18 -3.94 18.25
CA ASN A 253 11.21 -4.86 18.74
C ASN A 253 12.51 -4.49 17.99
N ASP A 254 12.99 -3.25 18.16
CA ASP A 254 14.20 -2.78 17.47
C ASP A 254 15.44 -3.35 18.20
N ASN A 255 15.75 -4.62 17.94
CA ASN A 255 16.93 -5.33 18.48
C ASN A 255 18.21 -5.06 17.66
N SER A 256 18.14 -4.21 16.65
CA SER A 256 19.27 -3.92 15.76
C SER A 256 20.34 -3.09 16.46
N GLN A 257 21.55 -3.63 16.52
CA GLN A 257 22.72 -2.92 17.03
C GLN A 257 23.28 -2.04 15.91
N TYR A 258 23.16 -0.72 16.07
CA TYR A 258 23.75 0.27 15.19
C TYR A 258 24.97 0.91 15.85
N THR A 259 25.92 1.38 15.04
CA THR A 259 26.99 2.25 15.55
C THR A 259 26.42 3.62 15.95
N THR A 260 27.07 4.35 16.87
CA THR A 260 26.62 5.68 17.33
C THR A 260 26.39 6.65 16.15
N GLU A 261 27.27 6.59 15.15
CA GLU A 261 27.17 7.42 13.93
C GLU A 261 25.91 7.07 13.11
N LEU A 262 25.66 5.78 12.87
CA LEU A 262 24.48 5.34 12.11
C LEU A 262 23.17 5.59 12.87
N ILE A 263 23.18 5.48 14.21
CA ILE A 263 22.03 5.87 15.06
C ILE A 263 21.70 7.34 14.86
N SER A 264 22.71 8.20 14.81
CA SER A 264 22.53 9.64 14.59
C SER A 264 21.86 9.90 13.25
N ILE A 265 22.42 9.36 12.16
CA ILE A 265 21.83 9.51 10.81
C ILE A 265 20.42 8.94 10.74
N LYS A 266 20.15 7.77 11.32
CA LYS A 266 18.81 7.16 11.35
C LYS A 266 17.79 8.10 11.98
N LYS A 267 18.12 8.71 13.13
CA LYS A 267 17.24 9.66 13.83
C LYS A 267 16.97 10.90 12.99
N GLU A 268 18.01 11.45 12.38
CA GLU A 268 17.87 12.64 11.54
C GLU A 268 17.08 12.34 10.26
N LEU A 269 17.23 11.15 9.65
CA LEU A 269 16.40 10.72 8.52
C LEU A 269 14.93 10.59 8.90
N TYR A 270 14.63 10.01 10.07
CA TYR A 270 13.24 9.91 10.56
C TYR A 270 12.63 11.28 10.83
N TYR A 271 13.40 12.20 11.40
CA TYR A 271 12.97 13.58 11.59
C TYR A 271 12.73 14.27 10.24
N HIS A 272 13.67 14.14 9.30
CA HIS A 272 13.59 14.76 7.97
C HIS A 272 12.41 14.22 7.16
N TRP A 273 12.18 12.91 7.22
CA TRP A 273 10.99 12.27 6.65
C TRP A 273 9.73 12.92 7.21
N LYS A 274 9.61 13.03 8.53
CA LYS A 274 8.43 13.60 9.20
C LYS A 274 8.14 15.04 8.79
N ILE A 275 9.15 15.90 8.64
CA ILE A 275 8.94 17.32 8.29
C ILE A 275 8.71 17.55 6.78
N THR A 276 9.11 16.61 5.93
CA THR A 276 8.93 16.69 4.47
C THR A 276 7.72 15.90 3.97
N HIS A 277 7.13 15.07 4.83
CA HIS A 277 5.93 14.29 4.53
C HIS A 277 4.68 15.17 4.64
N ILE A 278 3.99 15.38 3.52
CA ILE A 278 2.88 16.33 3.41
C ILE A 278 1.49 15.67 3.30
N THR A 279 1.44 14.35 3.09
CA THR A 279 0.19 13.62 2.88
C THR A 279 0.32 12.19 3.40
N THR A 280 -0.78 11.63 3.88
CA THR A 280 -0.89 10.20 4.22
C THR A 280 -1.36 9.35 3.04
N ARG A 281 -1.62 9.96 1.87
CA ARG A 281 -1.83 9.22 0.61
C ARG A 281 -0.49 8.69 0.11
N ILE A 282 -0.56 7.84 -0.91
CA ILE A 282 0.63 7.33 -1.60
C ILE A 282 1.38 8.51 -2.22
N ASP A 283 2.65 8.68 -1.82
CA ASP A 283 3.60 9.60 -2.45
C ASP A 283 4.78 8.78 -3.00
N PRO A 284 4.71 8.30 -4.25
CA PRO A 284 5.71 7.41 -4.81
C PRO A 284 7.11 8.01 -4.83
N LYS A 285 7.24 9.34 -4.90
CA LYS A 285 8.53 10.03 -4.92
C LYS A 285 9.13 10.11 -3.52
N HIS A 286 8.37 10.57 -2.54
CA HIS A 286 8.81 10.65 -1.14
C HIS A 286 9.17 9.26 -0.60
N ASP A 287 8.28 8.30 -0.83
CA ASP A 287 8.48 6.91 -0.39
C ASP A 287 9.68 6.24 -1.07
N ALA A 288 9.92 6.51 -2.36
CA ALA A 288 11.10 5.98 -3.04
C ALA A 288 12.39 6.57 -2.47
N ILE A 289 12.48 7.89 -2.34
CA ILE A 289 13.70 8.57 -1.86
C ILE A 289 14.05 8.10 -0.46
N PHE A 290 13.12 8.25 0.50
CA PHE A 290 13.38 7.81 1.88
C PHE A 290 13.48 6.29 1.99
N GLY A 291 12.74 5.53 1.18
CA GLY A 291 12.82 4.07 1.12
C GLY A 291 14.21 3.59 0.70
N PHE A 292 14.77 4.12 -0.39
CA PHE A 292 16.13 3.81 -0.83
C PHE A 292 17.17 4.22 0.22
N THR A 293 17.05 5.40 0.82
CA THR A 293 17.98 5.87 1.85
C THR A 293 17.93 4.99 3.11
N LEU A 294 16.75 4.68 3.64
CA LEU A 294 16.61 3.83 4.83
C LEU A 294 17.02 2.37 4.56
N TYR A 295 16.69 1.86 3.38
CA TYR A 295 17.09 0.52 2.95
C TYR A 295 18.61 0.39 2.85
N THR A 296 19.28 1.36 2.24
CA THR A 296 20.74 1.36 2.11
C THR A 296 21.45 1.63 3.44
N LEU A 297 20.90 2.49 4.31
CA LEU A 297 21.40 2.67 5.68
C LEU A 297 21.42 1.34 6.45
N ARG A 298 20.37 0.53 6.29
CA ARG A 298 20.29 -0.80 6.89
C ARG A 298 21.36 -1.73 6.35
N ILE A 299 21.61 -1.74 5.03
CA ILE A 299 22.69 -2.54 4.45
C ILE A 299 24.06 -2.08 4.99
N VAL A 300 24.32 -0.77 5.04
CA VAL A 300 25.56 -0.22 5.62
C VAL A 300 25.74 -0.70 7.06
N ASN A 301 24.67 -0.70 7.86
CA ASN A 301 24.71 -1.22 9.22
C ASN A 301 25.04 -2.72 9.27
N GLU A 302 24.37 -3.53 8.45
CA GLU A 302 24.57 -4.98 8.39
C GLU A 302 26.02 -5.34 7.98
N ILE A 303 26.62 -4.61 7.03
CA ILE A 303 28.01 -4.86 6.60
C ILE A 303 29.07 -4.20 7.50
N SER A 304 28.68 -3.34 8.45
CA SER A 304 29.63 -2.67 9.35
C SER A 304 30.32 -3.63 10.33
N ALA A 305 29.78 -4.84 10.52
CA ALA A 305 30.46 -5.89 11.28
C ALA A 305 31.75 -6.30 10.56
N SER A 306 32.88 -6.30 11.29
CA SER A 306 34.23 -6.52 10.72
C SER A 306 34.32 -7.79 9.85
N THR A 307 33.71 -8.89 10.29
CA THR A 307 33.71 -10.17 9.54
C THR A 307 32.95 -10.07 8.21
N ILE A 308 31.87 -9.29 8.16
CA ILE A 308 31.06 -9.11 6.96
C ILE A 308 31.78 -8.16 5.99
N ALA A 309 32.35 -7.06 6.51
CA ALA A 309 33.08 -6.07 5.72
C ALA A 309 34.28 -6.65 4.96
N HIS A 310 34.94 -7.67 5.51
CA HIS A 310 36.09 -8.37 4.92
C HIS A 310 35.69 -9.68 4.19
N GLY A 311 34.39 -9.91 3.96
CA GLY A 311 33.88 -11.15 3.37
C GLY A 311 33.11 -10.96 2.06
N ILE A 312 32.64 -12.07 1.49
CA ILE A 312 31.80 -12.13 0.28
C ILE A 312 30.52 -11.31 0.44
N VAL A 313 29.85 -11.45 1.59
CA VAL A 313 28.59 -10.75 1.88
C VAL A 313 28.77 -9.23 1.87
N GLY A 314 29.90 -8.70 2.33
CA GLY A 314 30.21 -7.27 2.23
C GLY A 314 30.21 -6.76 0.79
N ARG A 315 30.73 -7.55 -0.17
CA ARG A 315 30.72 -7.18 -1.60
C ARG A 315 29.31 -7.22 -2.18
N LEU A 316 28.50 -8.19 -1.76
CA LEU A 316 27.09 -8.27 -2.15
C LEU A 316 26.31 -7.07 -1.61
N GLY A 317 26.53 -6.69 -0.35
CA GLY A 317 25.94 -5.49 0.26
C GLY A 317 26.37 -4.21 -0.45
N MET A 318 27.67 -4.05 -0.74
CA MET A 318 28.19 -2.90 -1.49
C MET A 318 27.58 -2.82 -2.90
N ARG A 319 27.48 -3.95 -3.60
CA ARG A 319 26.78 -4.03 -4.90
C ARG A 319 25.34 -3.54 -4.76
N SER A 320 24.58 -4.03 -3.80
CA SER A 320 23.19 -3.61 -3.57
C SER A 320 23.08 -2.10 -3.31
N ILE A 321 23.98 -1.52 -2.49
CA ILE A 321 24.01 -0.07 -2.24
C ILE A 321 24.25 0.71 -3.56
N LEU A 322 25.18 0.25 -4.39
CA LEU A 322 25.45 0.86 -5.70
C LEU A 322 24.23 0.77 -6.65
N GLU A 323 23.58 -0.39 -6.74
CA GLU A 323 22.38 -0.57 -7.58
C GLU A 323 21.23 0.35 -7.11
N CYS A 324 21.06 0.49 -5.79
CA CYS A 324 20.12 1.44 -5.20
C CYS A 324 20.45 2.89 -5.57
N TYR A 325 21.70 3.32 -5.42
CA TYR A 325 22.12 4.68 -5.80
C TYR A 325 21.86 4.96 -7.28
N ILE A 326 22.32 4.08 -8.19
CA ILE A 326 22.13 4.25 -9.63
C ILE A 326 20.63 4.37 -9.98
N THR A 327 19.80 3.55 -9.34
CA THR A 327 18.35 3.55 -9.57
C THR A 327 17.70 4.83 -9.06
N LEU A 328 17.99 5.23 -7.82
CA LEU A 328 17.47 6.46 -7.21
C LEU A 328 17.90 7.68 -8.03
N HIS A 329 19.19 7.81 -8.32
CA HIS A 329 19.74 8.92 -9.09
C HIS A 329 19.11 9.01 -10.49
N TYR A 330 18.82 7.87 -11.12
CA TYR A 330 18.11 7.84 -12.40
C TYR A 330 16.66 8.36 -12.28
N LEU A 331 15.92 7.94 -11.26
CA LEU A 331 14.55 8.43 -11.02
C LEU A 331 14.54 9.95 -10.76
N ILE A 332 15.49 10.43 -9.96
CA ILE A 332 15.71 11.86 -9.67
C ILE A 332 16.01 12.63 -10.95
N LYS A 333 16.99 12.20 -11.75
CA LYS A 333 17.39 12.89 -12.99
C LYS A 333 16.30 12.89 -14.05
N LYS A 334 15.48 11.84 -14.12
CA LYS A 334 14.32 11.82 -15.03
C LYS A 334 13.22 12.77 -14.57
N ASN A 335 13.05 12.92 -13.25
CA ASN A 335 12.06 13.81 -12.61
C ASN A 335 10.66 13.70 -13.23
N ASP A 336 10.25 12.47 -13.53
CA ASP A 336 8.97 12.14 -14.16
C ASP A 336 8.04 11.51 -13.10
N PRO A 337 6.94 12.17 -12.71
CA PRO A 337 5.97 11.63 -11.75
C PRO A 337 5.50 10.20 -12.06
N ASP A 338 5.25 9.88 -13.34
CA ASP A 338 4.74 8.58 -13.75
C ASP A 338 5.78 7.47 -13.58
N LEU A 339 7.06 7.83 -13.64
CA LEU A 339 8.18 6.90 -13.50
C LEU A 339 8.30 6.40 -12.06
N TRP A 340 8.07 7.26 -11.07
CA TRP A 340 8.05 6.86 -9.65
C TRP A 340 6.93 5.85 -9.38
N SER A 341 5.73 6.13 -9.89
CA SER A 341 4.59 5.20 -9.81
C SER A 341 4.87 3.90 -10.54
N THR A 342 5.55 3.96 -11.69
CA THR A 342 5.94 2.77 -12.46
C THR A 342 6.94 1.90 -11.71
N TRP A 343 7.95 2.49 -11.08
CA TRP A 343 8.92 1.78 -10.24
C TRP A 343 8.23 1.10 -9.05
N ARG A 344 7.36 1.81 -8.33
CA ARG A 344 6.61 1.28 -7.19
C ARG A 344 5.69 0.13 -7.60
N ARG A 345 4.90 0.34 -8.65
CA ARG A 345 3.98 -0.65 -9.22
C ARG A 345 4.71 -1.91 -9.69
N TYR A 346 5.90 -1.76 -10.26
CA TYR A 346 6.74 -2.89 -10.63
C TYR A 346 7.10 -3.75 -9.42
N GLY A 347 7.50 -3.14 -8.30
CA GLY A 347 7.77 -3.82 -7.03
C GLY A 347 6.56 -4.62 -6.53
N SER A 348 5.38 -3.99 -6.44
CA SER A 348 4.13 -4.68 -6.07
C SER A 348 3.78 -5.81 -7.05
N GLY A 349 4.04 -5.62 -8.34
CA GLY A 349 3.83 -6.65 -9.37
C GLY A 349 4.73 -7.87 -9.20
N GLN A 350 5.99 -7.68 -8.76
CA GLN A 350 6.87 -8.80 -8.41
C GLN A 350 6.39 -9.55 -7.16
N ALA A 351 5.85 -8.83 -6.17
CA ALA A 351 5.24 -9.47 -5.01
C ALA A 351 4.01 -10.30 -5.42
N LYS A 352 3.14 -9.75 -6.27
CA LYS A 352 1.98 -10.45 -6.86
C LYS A 352 2.40 -11.74 -7.57
N LEU A 353 3.42 -11.67 -8.43
CA LEU A 353 3.90 -12.83 -9.17
C LEU A 353 4.34 -13.97 -8.23
N ASN A 354 5.08 -13.64 -7.18
CA ASN A 354 5.53 -14.64 -6.20
C ASN A 354 4.36 -15.19 -5.38
N ALA A 355 3.44 -14.35 -4.92
CA ALA A 355 2.25 -14.78 -4.20
C ALA A 355 1.41 -15.79 -5.02
N LEU A 356 1.15 -15.50 -6.31
CA LEU A 356 0.42 -16.40 -7.20
C LEU A 356 1.17 -17.72 -7.45
N ARG A 357 2.50 -17.67 -7.60
CA ARG A 357 3.32 -18.89 -7.76
C ARG A 357 3.26 -19.80 -6.55
N PHE A 358 3.31 -19.23 -5.34
CA PHE A 358 3.23 -20.01 -4.10
C PHE A 358 1.85 -20.62 -3.85
N ASP A 359 0.80 -19.95 -4.33
CA ASP A 359 -0.57 -20.47 -4.29
C ASP A 359 -0.81 -21.65 -5.25
N GLU A 360 -0.22 -21.57 -6.44
CA GLU A 360 -0.63 -22.42 -7.57
C GLU A 360 0.41 -23.47 -7.95
N GLU A 361 1.67 -23.07 -8.03
CA GLU A 361 2.70 -23.82 -8.75
C GLU A 361 3.63 -24.55 -7.79
N ILE A 362 4.22 -23.81 -6.83
CA ILE A 362 5.37 -24.22 -6.03
C ILE A 362 5.13 -23.96 -4.53
N SER A 363 5.78 -24.73 -3.67
CA SER A 363 5.73 -24.46 -2.23
C SER A 363 6.54 -23.22 -1.89
N GLN A 364 5.99 -22.38 -1.00
CA GLN A 364 6.70 -21.26 -0.42
C GLN A 364 8.00 -21.69 0.30
N PRO A 365 9.15 -21.02 0.03
CA PRO A 365 10.37 -21.15 0.82
C PRO A 365 10.21 -20.60 2.25
N GLU A 366 10.95 -21.15 3.22
CA GLU A 366 10.84 -20.79 4.64
C GLU A 366 11.19 -19.32 4.95
N TYR A 367 12.10 -18.71 4.18
CA TYR A 367 12.52 -17.32 4.40
C TYR A 367 11.50 -16.29 3.87
N ILE A 368 10.44 -16.73 3.19
CA ILE A 368 9.41 -15.86 2.63
C ILE A 368 8.12 -16.07 3.40
N ASN A 369 7.50 -14.97 3.84
CA ASN A 369 6.12 -14.96 4.33
C ASN A 369 5.16 -14.57 3.19
N SER A 370 4.20 -15.44 2.85
CA SER A 370 3.28 -15.24 1.72
C SER A 370 2.27 -14.16 2.03
N GLU A 371 1.83 -14.07 3.29
CA GLU A 371 0.93 -13.02 3.75
C GLU A 371 1.57 -11.64 3.58
N SER A 372 2.87 -11.51 3.85
CA SER A 372 3.58 -10.25 3.62
C SER A 372 3.64 -9.88 2.13
N LEU A 373 3.85 -10.84 1.23
CA LEU A 373 3.81 -10.57 -0.21
C LEU A 373 2.42 -10.15 -0.69
N GLU A 374 1.38 -10.74 -0.11
CA GLU A 374 -0.01 -10.40 -0.41
C GLU A 374 -0.39 -9.01 0.09
N MET A 375 0.12 -8.62 1.26
CA MET A 375 -0.04 -7.25 1.75
C MET A 375 0.63 -6.26 0.79
N ILE A 376 1.86 -6.55 0.33
CA ILE A 376 2.60 -5.68 -0.59
C ILE A 376 1.90 -5.58 -1.97
N CYS A 377 1.33 -6.67 -2.48
CA CYS A 377 0.65 -6.62 -3.80
C CYS A 377 -0.68 -5.85 -3.76
N GLY A 378 -1.37 -5.85 -2.61
CA GLY A 378 -2.64 -5.17 -2.40
C GLY A 378 -2.55 -3.80 -1.71
N GLU A 379 -1.34 -3.30 -1.45
CA GLU A 379 -1.09 -2.10 -0.64
C GLU A 379 -1.66 -0.83 -1.29
N ASP A 380 -1.27 -0.56 -2.53
CA ASP A 380 -1.63 0.68 -3.23
C ASP A 380 -3.04 0.62 -3.86
N SER A 381 -3.43 -0.56 -4.32
CA SER A 381 -4.70 -0.81 -4.98
C SER A 381 -5.03 -2.30 -5.00
N TRP A 382 -6.25 -2.65 -5.39
CA TRP A 382 -6.62 -4.06 -5.54
C TRP A 382 -5.75 -4.74 -6.60
N GLU A 383 -5.20 -5.91 -6.24
CA GLU A 383 -4.26 -6.67 -7.08
C GLU A 383 -4.79 -7.05 -8.47
N GLU A 384 -6.11 -7.10 -8.67
CA GLU A 384 -6.72 -7.36 -9.98
C GLU A 384 -6.65 -6.16 -10.94
N TYR A 385 -6.22 -4.99 -10.47
CA TYR A 385 -5.83 -3.85 -11.32
C TYR A 385 -4.33 -3.78 -11.58
N LEU A 386 -3.55 -4.68 -10.99
CA LEU A 386 -2.09 -4.67 -11.05
C LEU A 386 -1.56 -5.61 -12.14
N ASP A 387 -0.87 -5.03 -13.11
CA ASP A 387 -0.13 -5.76 -14.12
C ASP A 387 1.19 -6.32 -13.56
N ILE A 388 1.61 -7.48 -14.07
CA ILE A 388 2.90 -8.09 -13.76
C ILE A 388 3.83 -7.90 -14.96
N GLU A 389 4.88 -7.08 -14.79
CA GLU A 389 5.93 -6.93 -15.78
C GLU A 389 7.03 -7.98 -15.56
N LEU A 390 7.27 -8.83 -16.56
CA LEU A 390 8.27 -9.91 -16.52
C LEU A 390 9.67 -9.43 -16.96
N GLY A 391 9.76 -8.23 -17.55
CA GLY A 391 11.01 -7.58 -17.91
C GLY A 391 11.56 -6.69 -16.79
N ASN A 392 12.28 -5.64 -17.20
CA ASN A 392 12.68 -4.55 -16.31
C ASN A 392 11.73 -3.38 -16.53
N TRP A 393 11.30 -2.71 -15.47
CA TRP A 393 10.40 -1.55 -15.52
C TRP A 393 10.90 -0.40 -16.40
N THR A 394 12.22 -0.22 -16.53
CA THR A 394 12.83 0.76 -17.46
C THR A 394 13.02 0.24 -18.88
N LYS A 395 12.92 -1.08 -19.10
CA LYS A 395 13.39 -1.81 -20.30
C LYS A 395 14.90 -1.65 -20.58
N LEU A 396 15.66 -1.06 -19.64
CA LEU A 396 17.10 -0.88 -19.70
C LEU A 396 17.79 -1.83 -18.72
N ASP A 397 19.05 -2.15 -19.00
CA ASP A 397 19.95 -2.77 -18.02
C ASP A 397 20.62 -1.70 -17.13
N LEU A 398 21.20 -2.12 -16.01
CA LEU A 398 21.79 -1.18 -15.05
C LEU A 398 22.92 -0.32 -15.64
N ARG A 399 23.69 -0.87 -16.59
CA ARG A 399 24.74 -0.11 -17.28
C ARG A 399 24.14 1.03 -18.08
N LYS A 400 23.08 0.78 -18.86
CA LYS A 400 22.37 1.82 -19.61
C LYS A 400 21.72 2.85 -18.68
N ILE A 401 21.17 2.41 -17.55
CA ILE A 401 20.64 3.32 -16.52
C ILE A 401 21.77 4.26 -16.03
N SER A 402 22.94 3.72 -15.67
CA SER A 402 24.09 4.52 -15.22
C SER A 402 24.61 5.52 -16.27
N ILE A 403 24.53 5.17 -17.56
CA ILE A 403 24.90 6.08 -18.66
C ILE A 403 23.89 7.23 -18.71
N HIS A 404 22.60 6.90 -18.70
CA HIS A 404 21.53 7.91 -18.77
C HIS A 404 21.47 8.82 -17.54
N SER A 405 21.95 8.35 -16.38
CA SER A 405 22.01 9.15 -15.15
C SER A 405 23.38 9.81 -14.90
N GLY A 406 24.36 9.63 -15.80
CA GLY A 406 25.67 10.29 -15.69
C GLY A 406 26.62 9.71 -14.64
N VAL A 407 26.35 8.51 -14.12
CA VAL A 407 27.12 7.86 -13.04
C VAL A 407 27.83 6.58 -13.51
N LYS A 408 28.09 6.47 -14.82
CA LYS A 408 28.78 5.32 -15.43
C LYS A 408 30.14 5.05 -14.79
N ASP A 409 30.88 6.08 -14.40
CA ASP A 409 32.20 5.92 -13.80
C ASP A 409 32.13 5.18 -12.46
N LEU A 410 31.09 5.44 -11.66
CA LEU A 410 30.83 4.69 -10.43
C LEU A 410 30.41 3.24 -10.72
N TYR A 411 29.58 3.03 -11.75
CA TYR A 411 29.24 1.69 -12.22
C TYR A 411 30.51 0.90 -12.60
N ASP A 412 31.37 1.46 -13.45
CA ASP A 412 32.57 0.77 -13.92
C ASP A 412 33.57 0.53 -12.77
N LYS A 413 33.68 1.46 -11.82
CA LYS A 413 34.55 1.35 -10.65
C LYS A 413 34.15 0.20 -9.72
N TYR A 414 32.86 0.01 -9.46
CA TYR A 414 32.40 -0.86 -8.38
C TYR A 414 31.59 -2.08 -8.82
N TYR A 415 30.82 -1.99 -9.89
CA TYR A 415 29.85 -3.03 -10.26
C TYR A 415 30.50 -4.29 -10.82
N SER A 416 31.48 -4.16 -11.72
CA SER A 416 32.03 -5.31 -12.45
C SER A 416 32.67 -6.35 -11.52
N TRP A 417 33.43 -5.88 -10.53
CA TRP A 417 34.10 -6.80 -9.59
C TRP A 417 33.12 -7.41 -8.60
N THR A 418 32.26 -6.60 -7.96
CA THR A 418 31.27 -7.12 -7.01
C THR A 418 30.24 -8.03 -7.67
N SER A 419 29.93 -7.83 -8.96
CA SER A 419 29.06 -8.73 -9.72
C SER A 419 29.64 -10.13 -9.87
N SER A 420 30.97 -10.25 -9.96
CA SER A 420 31.66 -11.55 -10.01
C SER A 420 31.42 -12.39 -8.75
N TYR A 421 31.24 -11.75 -7.59
CA TYR A 421 30.91 -12.43 -6.33
C TYR A 421 29.48 -12.96 -6.32
N SER A 422 28.52 -12.25 -6.92
CA SER A 422 27.13 -12.72 -6.99
C SER A 422 26.95 -13.91 -7.93
N HIS A 423 27.76 -13.98 -8.99
CA HIS A 423 27.67 -15.04 -10.01
C HIS A 423 28.66 -16.19 -9.80
N GLY A 424 29.53 -16.12 -8.79
CA GLY A 424 30.56 -17.14 -8.54
C GLY A 424 31.56 -17.25 -9.69
N HIS A 425 31.96 -16.12 -10.28
CA HIS A 425 32.97 -16.14 -11.34
C HIS A 425 34.34 -16.53 -10.77
N TRP A 426 35.20 -17.07 -11.65
CA TRP A 426 36.51 -17.60 -11.26
C TRP A 426 37.36 -16.61 -10.46
N GLY A 427 37.36 -15.32 -10.81
CA GLY A 427 38.12 -14.30 -10.08
C GLY A 427 37.73 -14.21 -8.61
N ALA A 428 36.42 -14.12 -8.34
CA ALA A 428 35.88 -14.07 -6.98
C ALA A 428 36.15 -15.37 -6.22
N ILE A 429 35.91 -16.54 -6.84
CA ILE A 429 36.20 -17.86 -6.23
C ILE A 429 37.68 -17.98 -5.86
N ARG A 430 38.58 -17.60 -6.78
CA ARG A 430 40.02 -17.65 -6.55
C ARG A 430 40.42 -16.72 -5.42
N GLU A 431 39.86 -15.51 -5.37
CA GLU A 431 40.20 -14.52 -4.35
C GLU A 431 39.68 -14.92 -2.97
N SER A 432 38.46 -15.46 -2.86
CA SER A 432 37.86 -15.78 -1.56
C SER A 432 38.25 -17.14 -0.99
N SER A 433 38.52 -18.12 -1.86
CA SER A 433 38.50 -19.54 -1.45
C SER A 433 39.76 -20.32 -1.79
N PHE A 434 40.76 -19.68 -2.39
CA PHE A 434 42.05 -20.30 -2.71
C PHE A 434 43.23 -19.39 -2.41
N GLN A 435 44.35 -19.97 -2.00
CA GLN A 435 45.65 -19.29 -2.01
C GLN A 435 46.63 -20.04 -2.91
N THR A 436 47.68 -19.33 -3.33
CA THR A 436 48.79 -19.92 -4.09
C THR A 436 49.68 -20.71 -3.13
N CYS A 437 49.94 -21.98 -3.42
CA CYS A 437 50.89 -22.79 -2.66
C CYS A 437 52.29 -22.16 -2.76
N SER A 438 52.95 -21.96 -1.62
CA SER A 438 54.30 -21.40 -1.57
C SER A 438 55.42 -22.38 -1.91
N ASN A 439 55.10 -23.68 -2.13
CA ASN A 439 56.10 -24.66 -2.53
C ASN A 439 56.32 -24.62 -4.06
N PRO A 440 57.47 -24.15 -4.55
CA PRO A 440 57.73 -24.09 -5.99
C PRO A 440 57.78 -25.48 -6.66
N LEU A 441 58.09 -26.55 -5.92
CA LEU A 441 58.07 -27.93 -6.44
C LEU A 441 56.65 -28.40 -6.79
N HIS A 442 55.61 -27.77 -6.21
CA HIS A 442 54.21 -28.03 -6.54
C HIS A 442 53.71 -27.17 -7.71
N ARG A 443 54.61 -26.48 -8.43
CA ARG A 443 54.27 -25.52 -9.50
C ARG A 443 53.34 -24.40 -9.06
N LEU A 444 53.42 -24.02 -7.77
CA LEU A 444 52.59 -22.97 -7.17
C LEU A 444 51.09 -23.19 -7.46
N HIS A 445 50.63 -24.45 -7.39
CA HIS A 445 49.22 -24.78 -7.58
C HIS A 445 48.33 -24.10 -6.52
N ARG A 446 47.02 -24.03 -6.77
CA ARG A 446 46.07 -23.42 -5.83
C ARG A 446 45.69 -24.45 -4.76
N ILE A 447 45.58 -23.99 -3.52
CA ILE A 447 45.10 -24.81 -2.39
C ILE A 447 43.89 -24.11 -1.74
N PRO A 448 42.87 -24.86 -1.27
CA PRO A 448 41.73 -24.28 -0.58
C PRO A 448 42.18 -23.48 0.64
N TYR A 449 41.67 -22.26 0.76
CA TYR A 449 41.96 -21.37 1.89
C TYR A 449 40.92 -20.25 1.93
N GLU A 450 40.41 -19.92 3.11
CA GLU A 450 39.48 -18.81 3.28
C GLU A 450 40.27 -17.52 3.47
N ASN A 451 40.35 -16.70 2.41
CA ASN A 451 41.09 -15.43 2.47
C ASN A 451 40.23 -14.35 3.14
N THR A 452 40.84 -13.62 4.08
CA THR A 452 40.34 -12.31 4.50
C THR A 452 40.49 -11.34 3.33
N LEU A 453 39.39 -10.74 2.90
CA LEU A 453 39.38 -9.80 1.79
C LEU A 453 39.48 -8.36 2.30
N GLU A 454 39.83 -7.40 1.42
CA GLU A 454 39.91 -5.98 1.78
C GLU A 454 38.60 -5.42 2.35
N CYS A 455 38.66 -4.39 3.18
CA CYS A 455 37.46 -3.82 3.80
C CYS A 455 36.64 -3.01 2.79
N VAL A 456 35.32 -3.28 2.68
CA VAL A 456 34.42 -2.51 1.78
C VAL A 456 33.77 -1.29 2.44
N ILE A 457 33.98 -1.06 3.74
CA ILE A 457 33.13 -0.15 4.51
C ILE A 457 33.24 1.30 4.05
N ASN A 458 34.44 1.77 3.72
CA ASN A 458 34.66 3.15 3.28
C ASN A 458 34.03 3.43 1.92
N ASP A 459 34.10 2.48 0.99
CA ASP A 459 33.40 2.59 -0.30
C ASP A 459 31.87 2.55 -0.12
N ALA A 460 31.36 1.70 0.78
CA ALA A 460 29.94 1.63 1.07
C ALA A 460 29.43 2.94 1.69
N LYS A 461 30.17 3.51 2.65
CA LYS A 461 29.87 4.82 3.25
C LYS A 461 29.93 5.95 2.22
N PHE A 462 30.90 5.91 1.32
CA PHE A 462 31.02 6.88 0.22
C PHE A 462 29.78 6.86 -0.68
N ILE A 463 29.38 5.70 -1.19
CA ILE A 463 28.20 5.59 -2.06
C ILE A 463 26.91 5.95 -1.29
N PHE A 464 26.81 5.58 -0.02
CA PHE A 464 25.69 5.98 0.81
C PHE A 464 25.61 7.51 1.01
N ASN A 465 26.74 8.19 1.18
CA ASN A 465 26.77 9.65 1.23
C ASN A 465 26.25 10.29 -0.07
N LEU A 466 26.48 9.68 -1.24
CA LEU A 466 25.88 10.15 -2.50
C LEU A 466 24.36 10.00 -2.52
N ILE A 467 23.81 8.96 -1.87
CA ILE A 467 22.35 8.83 -1.67
C ILE A 467 21.82 9.93 -0.74
N LEU A 468 22.59 10.32 0.27
CA LEU A 468 22.23 11.44 1.14
C LEU A 468 22.34 12.80 0.42
N ASP A 469 23.26 12.94 -0.53
CA ASP A 469 23.34 14.10 -1.42
C ASP A 469 22.10 14.20 -2.32
N ASP A 470 21.68 13.10 -2.93
CA ASP A 470 20.44 13.01 -3.72
C ASP A 470 19.20 13.37 -2.88
N LEU A 471 19.15 12.92 -1.62
CA LEU A 471 18.08 13.25 -0.69
C LEU A 471 18.06 14.75 -0.34
N ASP A 472 19.22 15.36 -0.07
CA ASP A 472 19.33 16.79 0.22
C ASP A 472 19.04 17.66 -1.02
N GLU A 473 19.39 17.20 -2.23
CA GLU A 473 19.02 17.89 -3.48
C GLU A 473 17.50 18.02 -3.62
N ILE A 474 16.75 16.95 -3.31
CA ILE A 474 15.29 16.92 -3.49
C ILE A 474 14.53 17.44 -2.28
N TYR A 475 15.03 17.18 -1.07
CA TYR A 475 14.46 17.65 0.19
C TYR A 475 15.55 18.41 0.97
N PRO A 476 15.78 19.70 0.66
CA PRO A 476 16.90 20.46 1.20
C PRO A 476 16.92 20.56 2.73
N SER A 477 18.12 20.81 3.25
CA SER A 477 18.47 20.99 4.67
C SER A 477 18.90 19.71 5.40
N PHE A 478 19.14 18.62 4.68
CA PHE A 478 19.70 17.38 5.21
C PHE A 478 21.24 17.34 5.11
N LYS A 479 21.92 17.79 6.17
CA LYS A 479 23.38 18.04 6.15
C LYS A 479 24.26 16.90 6.68
N TYR A 480 23.66 15.81 7.18
CA TYR A 480 24.41 14.75 7.86
C TYR A 480 25.06 13.79 6.86
N ARG A 481 26.31 13.40 7.10
CA ARG A 481 27.08 12.43 6.28
C ARG A 481 27.91 11.52 7.18
N LEU A 482 28.20 10.31 6.70
CA LEU A 482 29.11 9.38 7.36
C LEU A 482 30.57 9.79 7.15
N SER A 483 31.40 9.59 8.17
CA SER A 483 32.86 9.70 8.13
C SER A 483 33.48 8.58 7.31
N ILE A 484 34.40 8.91 6.41
CA ILE A 484 35.11 7.99 5.50
C ILE A 484 36.57 7.87 5.90
#